data_AF-A0A9X5N1V3-F1
#
_entry.id   AF-A0A9X5N1V3-F1
#
_cell.length_a   1.000
_cell.length_b   1.000
_cell.length_c   1.000
_cell.angle_alpha   90.00
_cell.angle_beta   90.00
_cell.angle_gamma   90.00
#
_symmetry.space_group_name_H-M   'P 1'
#
loop_
_entity.id
_entity.type
_entity.pdbx_description
1 polymer ?
#
loop_
_entity_poly.entity_id
_entity_poly.type
_entity_poly.pdbx_seq_one_letter_code
_entity_poly.pdbx_strand_id
1 'polypeptide(L)'
;MKNPKLRAEAMILNEDHSKVLVQCDENESFYRFPGGSIEFGETSKEAIIRELIEEYDLKVNVQELVIVNEHIFDWDNEKGHHCTLIHWGLLKKSLQMK
;
A
#
# COMPACT_ATOMS: atom_id res chain seq x y z
N MET A 1 -16.08 18.74 8.59
CA MET A 1 -14.84 18.48 9.38
C MET A 1 -13.98 17.55 8.55
N LYS A 2 -12.66 17.78 8.44
CA LYS A 2 -11.76 16.80 7.79
C LYS A 2 -11.60 15.62 8.76
N ASN A 3 -11.79 14.40 8.27
CA ASN A 3 -11.61 13.17 9.06
C ASN A 3 -10.29 12.50 8.67
N PRO A 4 -9.66 11.72 9.58
CA PRO A 4 -8.52 10.90 9.22
C PRO A 4 -8.87 9.97 8.07
N LYS A 5 -7.98 9.85 7.08
CA LYS A 5 -8.17 8.89 5.97
C LYS A 5 -7.64 7.53 6.40
N LEU A 6 -8.46 6.49 6.23
CA LEU A 6 -8.06 5.11 6.42
C LEU A 6 -7.39 4.59 5.14
N ARG A 7 -6.18 4.07 5.28
CA ARG A 7 -5.37 3.58 4.15
C ARG A 7 -4.88 2.16 4.41
N ALA A 8 -4.50 1.47 3.34
CA ALA A 8 -3.87 0.16 3.41
C ALA A 8 -2.68 0.10 2.44
N GLU A 9 -1.54 -0.39 2.92
CA GLU A 9 -0.30 -0.51 2.15
C GLU A 9 0.38 -1.87 2.40
N ALA A 10 1.25 -2.31 1.50
CA ALA A 10 1.95 -3.58 1.61
C ALA A 10 3.48 -3.44 1.56
N MET A 11 4.14 -4.00 2.59
CA MET A 11 5.57 -4.29 2.58
C MET A 11 5.84 -5.54 1.75
N ILE A 12 6.06 -5.37 0.44
CA ILE A 12 6.31 -6.47 -0.48
C ILE A 12 7.81 -6.73 -0.57
N LEU A 13 8.25 -7.86 -0.04
CA LEU A 13 9.64 -8.28 -0.05
C LEU A 13 9.94 -9.18 -1.27
N ASN A 14 11.17 -9.11 -1.76
CA ASN A 14 11.69 -10.12 -2.69
C ASN A 14 12.04 -11.43 -1.94
N GLU A 15 12.34 -12.51 -2.66
CA GLU A 15 12.49 -13.87 -2.08
C GLU A 15 13.54 -13.99 -0.95
N ASP A 16 14.63 -13.23 -1.02
CA ASP A 16 15.70 -13.25 -0.01
C ASP A 16 15.55 -12.14 1.05
N HIS A 17 14.45 -11.39 1.00
CA HIS A 17 14.12 -10.28 1.90
C HIS A 17 15.17 -9.13 1.89
N SER A 18 16.02 -9.03 0.87
CA SER A 18 17.03 -7.97 0.75
C SER A 18 16.48 -6.67 0.15
N LYS A 19 15.32 -6.71 -0.49
CA LYS A 19 14.68 -5.57 -1.14
C LYS A 19 13.20 -5.51 -0.80
N VAL A 20 12.68 -4.29 -0.77
CA VAL A 20 11.25 -3.99 -0.61
C VAL A 20 10.76 -3.16 -1.79
N LEU A 21 9.56 -3.45 -2.26
CA LEU A 21 8.91 -2.65 -3.29
C LEU A 21 8.34 -1.36 -2.67
N VAL A 22 8.57 -0.24 -3.34
CA VAL A 22 8.02 1.07 -3.00
C VAL A 22 7.43 1.71 -4.25
N GLN A 23 6.43 2.57 -4.07
CA GLN A 23 5.91 3.45 -5.11
C GLN A 23 6.35 4.89 -4.86
N CYS A 24 6.48 5.66 -5.93
CA CYS A 24 6.77 7.09 -5.93
C CYS A 24 6.02 7.69 -7.11
N ASP A 25 5.12 8.63 -6.85
CA ASP A 25 4.41 9.33 -7.92
C ASP A 25 5.38 10.29 -8.60
N GLU A 26 5.20 10.57 -9.90
CA GLU A 26 6.13 11.41 -10.68
C GLU A 26 6.30 12.84 -10.10
N ASN A 27 5.29 13.31 -9.37
CA ASN A 27 5.25 14.65 -8.77
C ASN A 27 5.61 14.66 -7.27
N GLU A 28 6.01 13.52 -6.70
CA GLU A 28 6.38 13.38 -5.30
C GLU A 28 7.88 13.11 -5.14
N SER A 29 8.48 13.59 -4.05
CA SER A 29 9.89 13.37 -3.72
C SER A 29 10.11 12.32 -2.62
N PHE A 30 9.05 11.58 -2.27
CA PHE A 30 9.06 10.59 -1.22
C PHE A 30 8.54 9.24 -1.71
N TYR A 31 9.02 8.18 -1.08
CA TYR A 31 8.60 6.82 -1.36
C TYR A 31 7.60 6.36 -0.31
N ARG A 32 6.63 5.56 -0.73
CA ARG A 32 5.66 4.90 0.14
C ARG A 32 5.54 3.42 -0.22
N PHE A 33 5.02 2.61 0.69
CA PHE A 33 4.67 1.24 0.33
C PHE A 33 3.49 1.25 -0.64
N PRO A 34 3.43 0.28 -1.56
CA PRO A 34 2.35 0.22 -2.51
C PRO A 34 0.99 -0.04 -1.85
N GLY A 35 -0.04 0.68 -2.30
CA GLY A 35 -1.40 0.59 -1.80
C GLY A 35 -2.12 1.94 -1.85
N GLY A 36 -3.25 2.04 -1.15
CA GLY A 36 -4.18 3.13 -1.38
C GLY A 36 -5.17 3.38 -0.27
N SER A 37 -6.24 4.11 -0.61
CA SER A 37 -7.34 4.36 0.31
C SER A 37 -8.23 3.13 0.40
N ILE A 38 -8.74 2.83 1.59
CA ILE A 38 -9.74 1.77 1.75
C ILE A 38 -11.11 2.31 1.34
N GLU A 39 -11.76 1.64 0.41
CA GLU A 39 -13.13 1.94 0.01
C GLU A 39 -14.16 1.30 0.95
N PHE A 40 -15.40 1.80 0.90
CA PHE A 40 -16.47 1.23 1.72
C PHE A 40 -16.83 -0.18 1.23
N GLY A 41 -16.80 -1.15 2.15
CA GLY A 41 -17.20 -2.53 1.87
C GLY A 41 -16.05 -3.48 1.54
N GLU A 42 -14.81 -2.98 1.49
CA GLU A 42 -13.62 -3.83 1.36
C GLU A 42 -12.78 -3.86 2.65
N THR A 43 -12.02 -4.93 2.81
CA THR A 43 -10.97 -5.07 3.80
C THR A 43 -9.69 -4.36 3.36
N SER A 44 -8.78 -4.08 4.28
CA SER A 44 -7.45 -3.52 3.94
C SER A 44 -6.67 -4.37 2.95
N LYS A 45 -6.80 -5.71 3.03
CA LYS A 45 -6.16 -6.62 2.08
C LYS A 45 -6.75 -6.51 0.69
N GLU A 46 -8.07 -6.42 0.59
CA GLU A 46 -8.77 -6.24 -0.69
C GLU A 46 -8.40 -4.91 -1.33
N ALA A 47 -8.37 -3.83 -0.55
CA ALA A 47 -7.92 -2.51 -1.00
C ALA A 47 -6.51 -2.56 -1.63
N ILE A 48 -5.55 -3.17 -0.91
CA ILE A 48 -4.17 -3.34 -1.42
C ILE A 48 -4.17 -4.13 -2.73
N ILE A 49 -4.91 -5.24 -2.82
CA ILE A 49 -4.97 -6.09 -4.01
C ILE A 49 -5.56 -5.31 -5.20
N ARG A 50 -6.64 -4.56 -4.98
CA ARG A 50 -7.31 -3.73 -5.99
C ARG A 50 -6.35 -2.67 -6.55
N GLU A 51 -5.77 -1.85 -5.68
CA GLU A 51 -4.85 -0.76 -6.07
C GLU A 51 -3.65 -1.28 -6.86
N LEU A 52 -3.01 -2.35 -6.39
CA LEU A 52 -1.85 -2.95 -7.06
C LEU A 52 -2.18 -3.53 -8.45
N ILE A 53 -3.40 -4.02 -8.65
CA ILE A 53 -3.88 -4.47 -9.95
C ILE A 53 -4.19 -3.26 -10.85
N GLU A 54 -4.87 -2.24 -10.33
CA GLU A 54 -5.29 -1.04 -11.08
C GLU A 54 -4.09 -0.20 -11.55
N GLU A 55 -3.10 0.01 -10.69
CA GLU A 55 -1.94 0.88 -10.97
C GLU A 55 -0.83 0.15 -11.75
N TYR A 56 -0.63 -1.16 -11.50
CA TYR A 56 0.58 -1.87 -11.97
C TYR A 56 0.34 -3.25 -12.60
N ASP A 57 -0.92 -3.72 -12.71
CA ASP A 57 -1.27 -5.12 -13.07
C ASP A 57 -0.52 -6.15 -12.20
N LEU A 58 -0.24 -5.80 -10.94
CA LEU A 58 0.60 -6.59 -10.05
C LEU A 58 -0.22 -7.51 -9.15
N LYS A 59 -0.03 -8.82 -9.32
CA LYS A 59 -0.66 -9.84 -8.47
C LYS A 59 0.21 -10.14 -7.25
N VAL A 60 -0.28 -9.73 -6.09
CA VAL A 60 0.39 -9.97 -4.80
C VAL A 60 -0.39 -10.93 -3.92
N ASN A 61 0.32 -11.59 -3.02
CA ASN A 61 -0.25 -12.33 -1.91
C ASN A 61 -0.14 -11.48 -0.64
N VAL A 62 -1.21 -10.79 -0.25
CA VAL A 62 -1.24 -9.93 0.94
C VAL A 62 -1.41 -10.78 2.20
N GLN A 63 -0.41 -10.76 3.05
CA GLN A 63 -0.31 -11.55 4.27
C GLN A 63 -0.86 -10.76 5.47
N GLU A 64 -0.52 -11.18 6.69
CA GLU A 64 -0.97 -10.56 7.93
C GLU A 64 -0.62 -9.07 8.06
N LEU A 65 -1.35 -8.39 8.93
CA LEU A 65 -1.07 -7.01 9.33
C LEU A 65 0.25 -6.98 10.10
N VAL A 66 1.14 -6.05 9.75
CA VAL A 66 2.41 -5.83 10.42
C VAL A 66 2.26 -4.75 11.49
N ILE A 67 1.75 -3.59 11.07
CA ILE A 67 1.70 -2.39 11.90
C ILE A 67 0.57 -1.49 11.45
N VAL A 68 0.03 -0.73 12.39
CA VAL A 68 -0.83 0.43 12.12
C VAL A 68 0.01 1.69 12.30
N ASN A 69 0.13 2.49 11.25
CA ASN A 69 0.86 3.75 11.26
C ASN A 69 -0.11 4.93 11.27
N GLU A 70 0.00 5.79 12.28
CA GLU A 70 -0.72 7.07 12.33
C GLU A 70 0.23 8.21 11.97
N HIS A 71 -0.13 8.99 10.96
CA HIS A 71 0.71 10.08 10.48
C HIS A 71 -0.11 11.35 10.26
N ILE A 72 0.30 12.43 10.93
CA ILE A 72 -0.21 13.78 10.74
C ILE A 72 0.92 14.61 10.11
N PHE A 73 0.64 15.22 8.96
CA PHE A 73 1.63 15.93 8.16
C PHE A 73 1.02 17.17 7.50
N ASP A 74 1.87 18.06 7.02
CA ASP A 74 1.47 19.23 6.23
C ASP A 74 1.87 19.00 4.76
N TRP A 75 0.93 19.16 3.84
CA TRP A 75 1.13 19.08 2.38
C TRP A 75 0.37 20.23 1.72
N ASP A 76 1.07 21.06 0.94
CA ASP A 76 0.50 22.16 0.17
C ASP A 76 -0.30 23.15 1.04
N ASN A 77 0.28 23.49 2.19
CA ASN A 77 -0.33 24.30 3.25
C ASN A 77 -1.63 23.73 3.86
N GLU A 78 -1.95 22.46 3.59
CA GLU A 78 -3.04 21.74 4.23
C GLU A 78 -2.55 20.67 5.20
N LYS A 79 -3.29 20.46 6.29
CA LYS A 79 -3.07 19.32 7.20
C LYS A 79 -3.67 18.03 6.63
N GLY A 80 -2.83 17.02 6.48
CA GLY A 80 -3.21 15.63 6.26
C GLY A 80 -3.19 14.81 7.56
N HIS A 81 -4.06 13.81 7.65
CA HIS A 81 -4.09 12.84 8.75
C HIS A 81 -4.46 11.47 8.19
N HIS A 82 -3.52 10.55 8.21
CA HIS A 82 -3.69 9.19 7.70
C HIS A 82 -3.53 8.17 8.83
N CYS A 83 -4.41 7.17 8.85
CA CYS A 83 -4.26 5.94 9.63
C CYS A 83 -4.08 4.79 8.63
N THR A 84 -2.89 4.22 8.57
CA THR A 84 -2.48 3.28 7.52
C THR A 84 -2.27 1.89 8.11
N LEU A 85 -3.00 0.90 7.60
CA LEU A 85 -2.80 -0.51 7.90
C LEU A 85 -1.74 -1.08 6.95
N ILE A 86 -0.57 -1.45 7.49
CA ILE A 86 0.53 -1.95 6.69
C ILE A 86 0.60 -3.47 6.83
N HIS A 87 0.48 -4.17 5.71
CA HIS A 87 0.51 -5.64 5.62
C HIS A 87 1.82 -6.15 5.05
N TRP A 88 2.16 -7.41 5.36
CA TRP A 88 3.19 -8.13 4.61
C TRP A 88 2.68 -8.47 3.21
N GLY A 89 3.58 -8.53 2.22
CA GLY A 89 3.26 -8.93 0.86
C GLY A 89 4.34 -9.80 0.24
N LEU A 90 3.92 -10.74 -0.60
CA LEU A 90 4.80 -11.54 -1.44
C LEU A 90 4.33 -11.45 -2.89
N LEU A 91 5.26 -11.24 -3.82
CA LEU A 91 4.94 -11.33 -5.24
C LEU A 91 4.46 -12.75 -5.55
N LYS A 92 3.31 -12.89 -6.22
CA LYS A 92 2.98 -14.19 -6.81
C LYS A 92 3.98 -14.39 -7.93
N LYS A 93 4.85 -15.41 -7.81
CA LYS A 93 5.59 -15.92 -8.98
C LYS A 93 4.56 -16.08 -10.08
N SER A 94 4.79 -15.46 -11.24
CA SER A 94 3.99 -15.74 -12.41
C SER A 94 3.89 -17.25 -12.50
N LEU A 95 2.67 -17.78 -12.45
CA LEU A 95 2.41 -19.09 -13.02
C LEU A 95 3.02 -18.98 -14.41
N GLN A 96 4.12 -19.70 -14.66
CA GLN A 96 4.60 -19.92 -16.01
C GLN A 96 3.38 -20.39 -16.79
N MET A 97 2.79 -19.48 -17.57
CA MET A 97 1.81 -19.87 -18.54
C MET A 97 2.58 -20.76 -19.51
N LYS A 98 2.13 -22.02 -19.58
CA LYS A 98 2.59 -22.99 -20.58
C LYS A 98 2.48 -22.43 -21.98
#